data_AF-A0A1I6QNQ4-F1
#
_entry.id   AF-A0A1I6QNQ4-F1
#
_cell.length_a   1.000
_cell.length_b   1.000
_cell.length_c   1.000
_cell.angle_alpha   90.00
_cell.angle_beta   90.00
_cell.angle_gamma   90.00
#
_symmetry.space_group_name_H-M   'P 1'
#
loop_
_entity.id
_entity.type
_entity.pdbx_description
1 polymer ?
#
loop_
_entity_poly.entity_id
_entity_poly.type
_entity_poly.pdbx_seq_one_letter_code
_entity_poly.pdbx_strand_id
1 'polypeptide(L)'
;MKKELQVSYFTDKLRPYRIVIFVSICYSFAVLDGLTTEFMGVVGLQVNKNHNHAELAYWIGKPFWGKGYCTEAAQCVLQFAFRELQLNRVWAAAMSRNPASSSVMRKIGMRHEGTFHQHVVKWGQYEDLEYYGILASEYKE
;
A
#
# COMPACT_ATOMS: atom_id res chain seq x y z
N MET A 1 14.03 11.32 -15.68
CA MET A 1 14.02 12.53 -14.83
C MET A 1 14.29 12.10 -13.39
N LYS A 2 15.52 12.21 -12.88
CA LYS A 2 15.88 11.80 -11.51
C LYS A 2 15.27 12.81 -10.54
N LYS A 3 14.23 12.44 -9.78
CA LYS A 3 13.77 13.25 -8.64
C LYS A 3 14.80 13.09 -7.52
N GLU A 4 15.57 14.15 -7.28
CA GLU A 4 16.47 14.27 -6.14
C GLU A 4 15.72 14.02 -4.83
N LEU A 5 16.33 13.22 -3.96
CA LEU A 5 15.94 13.13 -2.56
C LEU A 5 16.20 14.50 -1.93
N GLN A 6 15.15 15.16 -1.39
CA GLN A 6 15.38 16.27 -0.47
C GLN A 6 15.96 15.70 0.82
N VAL A 7 17.26 15.87 1.01
CA VAL A 7 17.97 15.59 2.25
C VAL A 7 18.26 16.92 2.93
N SER A 8 17.63 17.19 4.06
CA SER A 8 17.98 18.35 4.90
C SER A 8 18.94 17.88 6.00
N TYR A 9 20.05 18.61 6.16
CA TYR A 9 21.06 18.36 7.18
C TYR A 9 20.87 19.32 8.35
N PHE A 10 20.83 18.79 9.58
CA PHE A 10 21.00 19.59 10.80
C PHE A 10 22.32 19.21 11.45
N THR A 11 23.16 20.21 11.74
CA THR A 11 24.40 20.03 12.48
C THR A 11 24.23 20.64 13.86
N ASP A 12 24.46 19.85 14.92
CA ASP A 12 24.58 20.34 16.28
C ASP A 12 26.04 20.16 16.73
N LYS A 13 26.61 21.17 17.38
CA LYS A 13 28.07 21.38 17.54
C LYS A 13 28.77 20.41 18.50
N LEU A 14 28.12 19.36 19.01
CA LEU A 14 28.66 18.57 20.12
C LEU A 14 28.78 17.05 19.91
N ARG A 15 28.24 16.44 18.84
CA ARG A 15 28.43 14.99 18.53
C ARG A 15 28.33 14.69 17.02
N PRO A 16 29.17 13.79 16.45
CA PRO A 16 29.12 13.45 15.03
C PRO A 16 28.02 12.41 14.75
N TYR A 17 26.75 12.82 14.77
CA TYR A 17 25.67 12.02 14.19
C TYR A 17 25.25 12.62 12.86
N ARG A 18 24.97 11.75 11.88
CA ARG A 18 24.30 12.14 10.63
C ARG A 18 22.82 11.83 10.77
N ILE A 19 21.98 12.86 10.75
CA ILE A 19 20.54 12.71 10.63
C ILE A 19 20.23 12.60 9.14
N VAL A 20 19.64 11.48 8.72
CA VAL A 20 19.16 11.26 7.35
C VAL A 20 17.64 11.30 7.39
N ILE A 21 17.05 12.25 6.67
CA ILE A 21 15.60 12.31 6.49
C ILE A 21 15.23 11.33 5.39
N PHE A 22 14.37 10.37 5.72
CA PHE A 22 13.78 9.47 4.74
C PHE A 22 12.45 10.04 4.27
N VAL A 23 12.37 10.38 2.98
CA VAL A 23 11.10 10.75 2.35
C VAL A 23 10.37 9.46 1.96
N SER A 24 9.30 9.13 2.69
CA SER A 24 8.33 8.15 2.23
C SER A 24 7.61 8.72 1.01
N ILE A 25 7.65 8.02 -0.12
CA ILE A 25 6.92 8.45 -1.32
C ILE A 25 5.55 7.81 -1.30
N CYS A 26 4.50 8.63 -1.37
CA CYS A 26 3.13 8.17 -1.50
C CYS A 26 2.68 8.36 -2.96
N TYR A 27 2.20 7.28 -3.58
CA TYR A 27 1.50 7.31 -4.85
C TYR A 27 0.02 7.08 -4.57
N SER A 28 -0.85 8.02 -4.97
CA SER A 28 -2.30 7.89 -4.83
C SER A 28 -2.95 7.99 -6.20
N PHE A 29 -3.78 7.01 -6.54
CA PHE A 29 -4.50 6.92 -7.80
C PHE A 29 -6.00 7.01 -7.53
N ALA A 30 -6.69 7.89 -8.25
CA ALA A 30 -8.15 7.91 -8.26
C ALA A 30 -8.66 6.72 -9.09
N VAL A 31 -9.66 6.03 -8.57
CA VAL A 31 -10.39 4.98 -9.29
C VAL A 31 -11.63 5.65 -9.88
N LEU A 32 -11.69 5.75 -11.20
CA LEU A 32 -12.78 6.41 -11.93
C LEU A 32 -13.50 5.41 -12.83
N ASP A 33 -14.81 5.56 -12.99
CA ASP A 33 -15.53 4.85 -14.03
C ASP A 33 -15.03 5.28 -15.43
N GLY A 34 -14.75 4.32 -16.30
CA GLY A 34 -14.13 4.58 -17.61
C GLY A 34 -15.03 5.32 -18.60
N LEU A 35 -16.35 5.32 -18.39
CA LEU A 35 -17.32 5.95 -19.29
C LEU A 35 -17.86 7.26 -18.71
N THR A 36 -18.21 7.25 -17.43
CA THR A 36 -18.87 8.38 -16.77
C THR A 36 -17.89 9.31 -16.07
N THR A 37 -16.64 8.88 -15.86
CA THR A 37 -15.62 9.56 -15.03
C THR A 37 -16.04 9.75 -13.57
N GLU A 38 -17.07 9.01 -13.12
CA GLU A 38 -17.53 9.04 -11.73
C GLU A 38 -16.42 8.54 -10.80
N PHE A 39 -16.18 9.28 -9.71
CA PHE A 39 -15.18 8.94 -8.73
C PHE A 39 -15.65 7.79 -7.82
N MET A 40 -14.94 6.67 -7.89
CA MET A 40 -15.30 5.44 -7.17
C MET A 40 -14.44 5.20 -5.92
N GLY A 41 -13.25 5.78 -5.82
CA GLY A 41 -12.39 5.64 -4.65
C GLY A 41 -10.91 5.88 -4.95
N VAL A 42 -10.04 5.36 -4.07
CA VAL A 42 -8.58 5.55 -4.16
C VAL A 42 -7.86 4.24 -3.91
N VAL A 43 -6.79 4.01 -4.65
CA VAL A 43 -5.78 2.98 -4.37
C VAL A 43 -4.40 3.64 -4.38
N GLY A 44 -3.48 3.20 -3.54
CA GLY A 44 -2.18 3.83 -3.43
C GLY A 44 -1.09 2.96 -2.81
N LEU A 45 0.14 3.44 -2.96
CA LEU A 45 1.35 2.82 -2.42
C LEU A 45 2.10 3.79 -1.53
N GLN A 46 2.41 3.36 -0.31
CA GLN A 46 3.39 4.02 0.53
C GLN A 46 4.73 3.28 0.39
N VAL A 47 5.67 3.90 -0.35
CA VAL A 47 6.93 3.28 -0.73
C VAL A 47 8.02 3.59 0.30
N ASN A 48 8.66 2.53 0.80
CA ASN A 48 9.91 2.62 1.52
C ASN A 48 11.04 2.10 0.62
N LYS A 49 11.79 3.06 0.05
CA LYS A 49 12.87 2.79 -0.89
C LYS A 49 14.04 2.03 -0.28
N ASN A 50 14.34 2.24 1.01
CA ASN A 50 15.49 1.60 1.65
C ASN A 50 15.30 0.08 1.79
N HIS A 51 14.05 -0.33 1.97
CA HIS A 51 13.68 -1.73 2.12
C HIS A 51 13.13 -2.33 0.83
N ASN A 52 13.13 -1.56 -0.26
CA ASN A 52 12.65 -1.97 -1.57
C ASN A 52 11.25 -2.61 -1.54
N HIS A 53 10.34 -2.00 -0.76
CA HIS A 53 8.97 -2.48 -0.60
C HIS A 53 7.97 -1.34 -0.46
N ALA A 54 6.68 -1.65 -0.59
CA ALA A 54 5.61 -0.70 -0.37
C ALA A 54 4.41 -1.32 0.34
N GLU A 55 3.70 -0.48 1.10
CA GLU A 55 2.36 -0.79 1.60
C GLU A 55 1.32 -0.39 0.55
N LEU A 56 0.43 -1.31 0.20
CA LEU A 56 -0.74 -1.08 -0.65
C LEU A 56 -1.95 -0.80 0.24
N ALA A 57 -2.60 0.33 0.00
CA ALA A 57 -3.85 0.71 0.67
C ALA A 57 -4.91 1.09 -0.37
N TYR A 58 -6.17 0.82 -0.07
CA TYR A 58 -7.28 1.16 -0.95
C TYR A 58 -8.59 1.35 -0.18
N TRP A 59 -9.50 2.09 -0.79
CA TRP A 59 -10.90 2.11 -0.43
C TRP A 59 -11.75 2.43 -1.67
N ILE A 60 -12.95 1.85 -1.71
CA ILE A 60 -13.95 2.09 -2.76
C ILE A 60 -15.25 2.52 -2.08
N GLY A 61 -16.01 3.40 -2.72
CA GLY A 61 -17.32 3.85 -2.24
C GLY A 61 -18.33 2.69 -2.20
N LYS A 62 -19.22 2.70 -1.20
CA LYS A 62 -20.24 1.64 -0.99
C LYS A 62 -21.07 1.28 -2.24
N PRO A 63 -21.51 2.24 -3.09
CA PRO A 63 -22.27 1.93 -4.32
C PRO A 63 -21.53 1.05 -5.34
N PHE A 64 -20.21 0.95 -5.21
CA PHE A 64 -19.33 0.25 -6.13
C PHE A 64 -18.77 -1.06 -5.54
N TRP A 65 -19.21 -1.44 -4.34
CA TRP A 65 -18.79 -2.70 -3.69
C TRP A 65 -19.34 -3.93 -4.42
N GLY A 66 -18.63 -5.06 -4.29
CA GLY A 66 -19.05 -6.35 -4.85
C GLY A 66 -18.89 -6.50 -6.37
N LYS A 67 -18.43 -5.45 -7.07
CA LYS A 67 -18.33 -5.40 -8.54
C LYS A 67 -16.93 -5.69 -9.11
N GLY A 68 -15.94 -5.91 -8.25
CA GLY A 68 -14.57 -6.24 -8.68
C GLY A 68 -13.61 -5.05 -8.83
N TYR A 69 -14.11 -3.81 -8.94
CA TYR A 69 -13.29 -2.61 -9.19
C TYR A 69 -12.09 -2.45 -8.25
N CYS A 70 -12.24 -2.74 -6.95
CA CYS A 70 -11.14 -2.67 -6.00
C CYS A 70 -10.00 -3.65 -6.33
N THR A 71 -10.37 -4.83 -6.83
CA THR A 71 -9.41 -5.88 -7.21
C THR A 71 -8.66 -5.45 -8.47
N GLU A 72 -9.38 -4.98 -9.49
CA GLU A 72 -8.79 -4.49 -10.73
C GLU A 72 -7.85 -3.31 -10.49
N ALA A 73 -8.30 -2.31 -9.72
CA ALA A 73 -7.47 -1.16 -9.36
C ALA A 73 -6.22 -1.56 -8.58
N ALA A 74 -6.34 -2.49 -7.62
CA ALA A 74 -5.21 -3.02 -6.86
C ALA A 74 -4.23 -3.81 -7.75
N GLN A 75 -4.72 -4.59 -8.73
CA GLN A 75 -3.87 -5.28 -9.71
C GLN A 75 -3.07 -4.29 -10.56
N CYS A 76 -3.70 -3.23 -11.07
CA CYS A 76 -3.00 -2.20 -11.84
C CYS A 76 -1.90 -1.51 -11.00
N VAL A 77 -2.19 -1.21 -9.73
CA VAL A 77 -1.19 -0.61 -8.84
C VAL A 77 -0.07 -1.60 -8.47
N LEU A 78 -0.38 -2.88 -8.33
CA LEU A 78 0.61 -3.93 -8.10
C LEU A 78 1.54 -4.09 -9.31
N GLN A 79 0.99 -4.04 -10.53
CA GLN A 79 1.76 -4.02 -11.77
C GLN A 79 2.69 -2.81 -11.82
N PHE A 80 2.19 -1.62 -11.48
CA PHE A 80 3.00 -0.40 -11.38
C PHE A 80 4.15 -0.56 -10.37
N ALA A 81 3.88 -1.14 -9.19
CA ALA A 81 4.89 -1.38 -8.16
C ALA A 81 6.03 -2.27 -8.64
N PHE A 82 5.72 -3.33 -9.38
CA PHE A 82 6.73 -4.30 -9.82
C PHE A 82 7.41 -3.93 -11.14
N ARG A 83 6.67 -3.39 -12.11
CA ARG A 83 7.24 -3.05 -13.43
C ARG A 83 7.92 -1.69 -13.44
N GLU A 84 7.25 -0.65 -12.96
CA GLU A 84 7.74 0.72 -13.07
C GLU A 84 8.64 1.11 -11.89
N LEU A 85 8.26 0.73 -10.67
CA LEU A 85 9.05 1.03 -9.48
C LEU A 85 10.11 -0.02 -9.16
N GLN A 86 10.05 -1.20 -9.81
CA GLN A 86 10.98 -2.32 -9.62
C GLN A 86 11.14 -2.73 -8.14
N LEU A 87 10.05 -2.64 -7.37
CA LEU A 87 10.05 -3.02 -5.97
C LEU A 87 10.21 -4.54 -5.83
N ASN A 88 10.84 -4.99 -4.75
CA ASN A 88 10.94 -6.43 -4.48
C ASN A 88 9.66 -6.97 -3.83
N ARG A 89 8.90 -6.13 -3.14
CA ARG A 89 7.79 -6.58 -2.30
C ARG A 89 6.67 -5.55 -2.17
N VAL A 90 5.43 -6.03 -2.15
CA VAL A 90 4.27 -5.24 -1.74
C VAL A 90 3.54 -5.98 -0.64
N TRP A 91 3.11 -5.25 0.38
CA TRP A 91 2.32 -5.80 1.48
C TRP A 91 1.07 -4.94 1.71
N ALA A 92 0.07 -5.50 2.37
CA ALA A 92 -1.14 -4.80 2.76
C ALA A 92 -1.70 -5.41 4.05
N ALA A 93 -2.45 -4.61 4.81
CA ALA A 93 -3.13 -5.08 6.00
C ALA A 93 -4.62 -4.72 5.97
N ALA A 94 -5.45 -5.57 6.56
CA ALA A 94 -6.88 -5.33 6.74
C ALA A 94 -7.30 -5.69 8.16
N MET A 95 -8.29 -4.96 8.70
CA MET A 95 -8.94 -5.39 9.94
C MET A 95 -9.57 -6.77 9.73
N SER A 96 -9.42 -7.69 10.68
CA SER A 96 -9.96 -9.07 10.57
C SER A 96 -11.47 -9.09 10.35
N ARG A 97 -12.20 -8.11 10.91
CA ARG A 97 -13.65 -7.94 10.67
C ARG A 97 -14.02 -7.42 9.26
N ASN A 98 -13.03 -7.10 8.42
CA ASN A 98 -13.23 -6.69 7.03
C ASN A 98 -12.76 -7.80 6.05
N PRO A 99 -13.55 -8.89 5.90
CA PRO A 99 -13.18 -9.99 5.02
C PRO A 99 -13.15 -9.59 3.55
N ALA A 100 -13.84 -8.52 3.15
CA ALA A 100 -13.85 -8.02 1.78
C ALA A 100 -12.46 -7.52 1.34
N SER A 101 -11.76 -6.77 2.20
CA SER A 101 -10.40 -6.31 1.91
C SER A 101 -9.41 -7.48 1.87
N SER A 102 -9.50 -8.40 2.83
CA SER A 102 -8.70 -9.64 2.79
C SER A 102 -8.94 -10.46 1.52
N SER A 103 -10.18 -10.49 1.01
CA SER A 103 -10.54 -11.15 -0.24
C SER A 103 -9.86 -10.51 -1.45
N VAL A 104 -9.79 -9.17 -1.51
CA VAL A 104 -9.05 -8.45 -2.56
C VAL A 104 -7.58 -8.85 -2.56
N MET A 105 -6.91 -8.83 -1.39
CA MET A 105 -5.49 -9.19 -1.29
C MET A 105 -5.21 -10.61 -1.79
N ARG A 106 -6.04 -11.58 -1.41
CA ARG A 106 -5.90 -12.96 -1.91
C ARG A 106 -6.11 -13.06 -3.42
N LYS A 107 -7.11 -12.35 -3.97
CA LYS A 107 -7.42 -12.35 -5.40
C LYS A 107 -6.30 -11.75 -6.25
N ILE A 108 -5.56 -10.78 -5.73
CA ILE A 108 -4.40 -10.19 -6.41
C ILE A 108 -3.10 -10.99 -6.18
N GLY A 109 -3.20 -12.19 -5.62
CA GLY A 109 -2.06 -13.12 -5.46
C GLY A 109 -1.25 -12.94 -4.18
N MET A 110 -1.65 -12.05 -3.27
CA MET A 110 -0.97 -11.91 -1.99
C MET A 110 -1.26 -13.11 -1.07
N ARG A 111 -0.23 -13.53 -0.35
CA ARG A 111 -0.30 -14.58 0.66
C ARG A 111 -0.57 -13.97 2.03
N HIS A 112 -1.38 -14.65 2.83
CA HIS A 112 -1.51 -14.31 4.24
C HIS A 112 -0.21 -14.65 4.97
N GLU A 113 0.27 -13.74 5.79
CA GLU A 113 1.55 -13.87 6.50
C GLU A 113 1.39 -13.84 8.02
N GLY A 114 0.22 -13.45 8.52
CA GLY A 114 -0.08 -13.51 9.95
C GLY A 114 -1.24 -12.60 10.36
N THR A 115 -1.67 -12.80 11.61
CA THR A 115 -2.70 -12.01 12.27
C THR A 115 -2.07 -11.34 13.49
N PHE A 116 -2.17 -10.02 13.59
CA PHE A 116 -1.67 -9.26 14.71
C PHE A 116 -2.84 -8.88 15.60
N HIS A 117 -2.91 -9.48 16.78
CA HIS A 117 -4.01 -9.27 17.72
C HIS A 117 -3.96 -7.88 18.34
N GLN A 118 -5.10 -7.20 18.38
CA GLN A 118 -5.29 -5.89 19.00
C GLN A 118 -4.25 -4.85 18.55
N HIS A 119 -3.78 -4.96 17.31
CA HIS A 119 -2.63 -4.19 16.80
C HIS A 119 -2.95 -2.70 16.64
N VAL A 120 -4.21 -2.35 16.40
CA VAL A 120 -4.64 -0.98 16.19
C VAL A 120 -5.87 -0.63 17.02
N VAL A 121 -5.98 0.62 17.42
CA VAL A 121 -7.21 1.17 17.99
C VAL A 121 -7.95 1.94 16.91
N LYS A 122 -9.15 1.48 16.56
CA LYS A 122 -10.06 2.17 15.65
C LYS A 122 -11.40 2.35 16.34
N TRP A 123 -11.90 3.59 16.33
CA TRP A 123 -13.21 3.93 16.91
C TRP A 123 -13.36 3.49 18.37
N GLY A 124 -12.27 3.58 19.16
CA GLY A 124 -12.25 3.19 20.57
C GLY A 124 -12.20 1.69 20.82
N GLN A 125 -12.06 0.86 19.79
CA GLN A 125 -11.95 -0.59 19.91
C GLN A 125 -10.56 -1.05 19.45
N TYR A 126 -10.01 -2.04 20.17
CA TYR A 126 -8.82 -2.75 19.73
C TYR A 126 -9.20 -3.74 18.64
N GLU A 127 -8.49 -3.70 17.52
CA GLU A 127 -8.80 -4.48 16.32
C GLU A 127 -7.60 -5.33 15.92
N ASP A 128 -7.91 -6.55 15.49
CA ASP A 128 -6.94 -7.46 14.89
C ASP A 128 -6.68 -7.05 13.44
N LEU A 129 -5.43 -7.19 12.99
CA LEU A 129 -5.04 -6.97 11.59
C LEU A 129 -4.56 -8.27 10.95
N GLU A 130 -5.11 -8.57 9.77
CA GLU A 130 -4.60 -9.59 8.86
C GLU A 130 -3.56 -8.96 7.92
N TYR A 131 -2.35 -9.52 7.93
CA TYR A 131 -1.25 -9.09 7.07
C TYR A 131 -1.10 -10.00 5.85
N TYR A 132 -0.86 -9.36 4.71
CA TYR A 132 -0.65 -10.03 3.44
C TYR A 132 0.57 -9.47 2.71
N GLY A 133 1.25 -10.31 1.95
CA GLY A 133 2.41 -9.92 1.16
C GLY A 133 2.54 -10.70 -0.15
N ILE A 134 3.23 -10.09 -1.11
CA ILE A 134 3.65 -10.73 -2.35
C ILE A 134 5.03 -10.22 -2.75
N LEU A 135 5.90 -11.15 -3.17
CA LEU A 135 7.22 -10.83 -3.71
C LEU A 135 7.18 -10.65 -5.23
N ALA A 136 8.11 -9.87 -5.77
CA ALA A 136 8.27 -9.68 -7.21
C ALA A 136 8.47 -11.03 -7.95
N SER A 137 9.17 -11.98 -7.32
CA SER A 137 9.37 -13.33 -7.87
C SER A 137 8.11 -14.21 -7.88
N GLU A 138 7.08 -13.83 -7.12
CA GLU A 138 5.82 -14.57 -6.99
C GLU A 138 4.70 -13.95 -7.84
N TYR A 139 4.90 -12.71 -8.27
CA TYR A 139 3.97 -11.99 -9.13
C TYR A 139 3.92 -12.65 -10.52
N LYS A 140 2.73 -13.07 -10.92
CA LYS A 140 2.44 -13.65 -12.24
C LYS A 140 1.47 -12.72 -12.97
N GLU A 141 1.77 -12.47 -14.23
CA GLU A 141 0.95 -11.64 -15.11
C GLU A 141 -0.29 -12.35 -15.61
#